data_AF-A0A1X1YMI8-F1
#
_entry.id   AF-A0A1X1YMI8-F1
#
_cell.length_a   1.000
_cell.length_b   1.000
_cell.length_c   1.000
_cell.angle_alpha   90.00
_cell.angle_beta   90.00
_cell.angle_gamma   90.00
#
_symmetry.space_group_name_H-M   'P 1'
#
loop_
_entity.id
_entity.type
_entity.pdbx_description
1 polymer ?
#
loop_
_entity_poly.entity_id
_entity_poly.type
_entity_poly.pdbx_seq_one_letter_code
_entity_poly.pdbx_strand_id
1 'polypeptide(L)'
;MASIHQHARSNQIKRHARLRDHDFGRPLWAGNDDDWEVVLANRKAVICDVPGCRQPLVPKDCTQSQRHLAYPRGAAAGCGHHILGSDEKPETDRRMSERHRWMQNRITGICRQLGYTAVPEHWPTRADVYVETTKTALEVQQRPTAFAKRTVARARHGAGQTIWLLSHDARGDSVEQALFGLPAARFKVGDLRRIGRDRAIEFEPWTNPAALDEFAAVDVWATTWQLVDEKPYLRRCRMDLHIFLDQVLSGRRIWVCGNPIMPRGGKGNRAYTGWVLQEDLLEAGRRQASDVVGDRSANAAAVQPTTARKNTASVACDQTSESVAAVRSLGVRPPISPQCAMKESAAAQPKSSTTRPPAPTGPPNASQQPASAPRVTYEDIEKVLDAVAIGIVIAIGIAFVVTLVHLVNLLL
;
A
#
# COMPACT_ATOMS: atom_id res chain seq x y z
N MET A 1 18.16 -10.97 43.84
CA MET A 1 18.89 -11.54 42.69
C MET A 1 18.56 -10.71 41.46
N ALA A 2 19.53 -9.97 40.90
CA ALA A 2 19.28 -9.12 39.73
C ALA A 2 19.65 -9.89 38.45
N SER A 3 18.66 -10.10 37.58
CA SER A 3 18.89 -10.69 36.25
C SER A 3 19.55 -9.65 35.34
N ILE A 4 20.86 -9.76 35.15
CA ILE A 4 21.60 -8.96 34.17
C ILE A 4 21.23 -9.50 32.79
N HIS A 5 20.24 -8.89 32.15
CA HIS A 5 19.93 -9.19 30.75
C HIS A 5 21.10 -8.76 29.87
N GLN A 6 21.86 -9.73 29.35
CA GLN A 6 22.81 -9.48 28.28
C GLN A 6 22.06 -9.04 27.03
N HIS A 7 22.03 -7.72 26.81
CA HIS A 7 21.47 -7.14 25.60
C HIS A 7 22.34 -7.51 24.39
N ALA A 8 21.93 -8.56 23.68
CA ALA A 8 22.50 -8.90 22.39
C ALA A 8 22.45 -7.67 21.47
N ARG A 9 23.56 -7.38 20.77
CA ARG A 9 23.60 -6.30 19.78
C ARG A 9 22.58 -6.63 18.69
N SER A 10 21.48 -5.88 18.64
CA SER A 10 20.45 -6.09 17.63
C SER A 10 21.00 -5.73 16.25
N ASN A 11 20.93 -6.68 15.30
CA ASN A 11 21.18 -6.42 13.88
C ASN A 11 20.08 -5.55 13.22
N GLN A 12 19.16 -4.98 14.01
CA GLN A 12 18.11 -4.09 13.55
C GLN A 12 18.67 -2.68 13.36
N ILE A 13 18.61 -2.23 12.11
CA ILE A 13 19.07 -0.93 11.66
C ILE A 13 18.05 0.12 12.14
N LYS A 14 18.47 1.02 13.04
CA LYS A 14 17.58 2.08 13.52
C LYS A 14 17.51 3.22 12.51
N ARG A 15 16.29 3.65 12.15
CA ARG A 15 16.07 4.70 11.15
C ARG A 15 15.30 5.92 11.63
N HIS A 16 14.80 5.90 12.87
CA HIS A 16 14.08 7.01 13.48
C HIS A 16 14.87 7.67 14.62
N ALA A 17 14.76 8.99 14.69
CA ALA A 17 15.26 9.80 15.78
C ALA A 17 14.31 10.95 16.14
N ARG A 18 14.59 11.62 17.25
CA ARG A 18 14.18 13.00 17.55
C ARG A 18 15.44 13.83 17.80
N LEU A 19 15.31 15.15 17.82
CA LEU A 19 16.32 16.02 18.43
C LEU A 19 16.01 16.18 19.92
N ARG A 20 17.04 16.33 20.75
CA ARG A 20 16.90 16.41 22.21
C ARG A 20 16.06 17.61 22.64
N ASP A 21 16.29 18.74 22.00
CA ASP A 21 15.85 20.06 22.44
C ASP A 21 14.89 20.73 21.43
N HIS A 22 14.41 19.98 20.44
CA HIS A 22 13.44 20.44 19.43
C HIS A 22 12.45 19.31 19.08
N ASP A 23 11.15 19.61 19.13
CA ASP A 23 10.09 18.68 18.77
C ASP A 23 9.44 19.08 17.45
N PHE A 24 9.57 18.21 16.44
CA PHE A 24 8.92 18.38 15.14
C PHE A 24 7.47 17.85 15.13
N GLY A 25 6.94 17.43 16.28
CA GLY A 25 5.64 16.74 16.39
C GLY A 25 5.65 15.31 15.82
N ARG A 26 6.76 14.88 15.21
CA ARG A 26 6.98 13.57 14.59
C ARG A 26 8.45 13.14 14.71
N PRO A 27 8.76 11.84 14.60
CA PRO A 27 10.14 11.40 14.38
C PRO A 27 10.71 11.93 13.05
N LEU A 28 12.01 12.19 13.06
CA LEU A 28 12.84 12.35 11.86
C LEU A 28 13.23 10.96 11.35
N TRP A 29 13.15 10.73 10.04
CA TRP A 29 13.41 9.44 9.42
C TRP A 29 14.55 9.48 8.40
N ALA A 30 15.50 8.56 8.54
CA ALA A 30 16.67 8.45 7.68
C ALA A 30 16.38 8.12 6.20
N GLY A 31 15.15 7.71 5.87
CA GLY A 31 14.68 7.43 4.50
C GLY A 31 14.15 8.65 3.72
N ASN A 32 13.91 9.78 4.39
CA ASN A 32 13.60 11.08 3.77
C ASN A 32 14.85 11.96 3.74
N ASP A 33 15.03 12.74 2.68
CA ASP A 33 16.24 13.56 2.48
C ASP A 33 16.26 14.77 3.40
N ASP A 34 15.16 15.53 3.48
CA ASP A 34 15.04 16.73 4.33
C ASP A 34 15.26 16.40 5.83
N ASP A 35 14.60 15.34 6.32
CA ASP A 35 14.79 14.80 7.67
C ASP A 35 16.25 14.40 7.92
N TRP A 36 16.92 13.84 6.89
CA TRP A 36 18.32 13.43 7.01
C TRP A 36 19.26 14.63 7.04
N GLU A 37 19.02 15.67 6.25
CA GLU A 37 19.77 16.92 6.33
C GLU A 37 19.64 17.56 7.71
N VAL A 38 18.44 17.59 8.28
CA VAL A 38 18.20 18.05 9.67
C VAL A 38 18.99 17.19 10.67
N VAL A 39 18.99 15.86 10.52
CA VAL A 39 19.78 14.94 11.37
C VAL A 39 21.29 15.18 11.21
N LEU A 40 21.78 15.43 9.99
CA LEU A 40 23.19 15.67 9.71
C LEU A 40 23.67 17.05 10.18
N ALA A 41 22.82 18.08 10.17
CA ALA A 41 23.11 19.37 10.77
C ALA A 41 23.17 19.29 12.31
N ASN A 42 22.35 18.42 12.91
CA ASN A 42 22.15 18.35 14.36
C ASN A 42 22.78 17.13 15.04
N ARG A 43 23.86 16.54 14.49
CA ARG A 43 24.42 15.22 14.90
C ARG A 43 24.58 14.99 16.42
N LYS A 44 24.88 16.03 17.21
CA LYS A 44 25.08 15.97 18.68
C LYS A 44 23.78 15.96 19.50
N ALA A 45 22.67 16.39 18.91
CA ALA A 45 21.35 16.45 19.53
C ALA A 45 20.46 15.26 19.19
N VAL A 46 20.88 14.37 18.28
CA VAL A 46 20.11 13.21 17.82
C VAL A 46 19.94 12.19 18.95
N ILE A 47 18.69 11.87 19.28
CA ILE A 47 18.30 10.92 20.34
C ILE A 47 17.25 9.93 19.84
N CYS A 48 16.93 8.96 20.69
CA CYS A 48 15.80 8.06 20.47
C CYS A 48 14.49 8.82 20.18
N ASP A 49 13.77 8.28 19.21
CA ASP A 49 12.42 8.61 18.74
C ASP A 49 11.28 8.32 19.73
N VAL A 50 11.52 7.43 20.71
CA VAL A 50 10.52 7.03 21.70
C VAL A 50 10.37 8.14 22.76
N PRO A 51 9.15 8.63 23.05
CA PRO A 51 8.91 9.64 24.07
C PRO A 51 9.57 9.31 25.41
N GLY A 52 10.19 10.31 26.04
CA GLY A 52 10.95 10.16 27.29
C GLY A 52 12.34 9.53 27.15
N CYS A 53 12.65 8.82 26.05
CA CYS A 53 13.96 8.20 25.88
C CYS A 53 15.02 9.20 25.40
N ARG A 54 15.95 9.57 26.29
CA ARG A 54 17.05 10.52 25.97
C ARG A 54 18.33 9.87 25.44
N GLN A 55 18.31 8.57 25.13
CA GLN A 55 19.49 7.83 24.67
C GLN A 55 20.02 8.39 23.33
N PRO A 56 21.31 8.80 23.26
CA PRO A 56 21.88 9.43 22.08
C PRO A 56 22.07 8.45 20.92
N LEU A 57 21.99 8.98 19.71
CA LEU A 57 22.25 8.26 18.46
C LEU A 57 23.27 9.03 17.62
N VAL A 58 23.99 8.30 16.78
CA VAL A 58 24.96 8.83 15.83
C VAL A 58 24.49 8.45 14.43
N PRO A 59 24.25 9.41 13.51
CA PRO A 59 23.99 9.10 12.12
C PRO A 59 25.20 8.41 11.49
N LYS A 60 24.92 7.44 10.61
CA LYS A 60 25.93 6.74 9.82
C LYS A 60 25.81 7.16 8.36
N ASP A 61 26.83 7.90 7.93
CA ASP A 61 26.98 8.32 6.55
C ASP A 61 27.29 7.10 5.68
N CYS A 62 26.37 6.82 4.77
CA CYS A 62 26.40 5.74 3.79
C CYS A 62 25.42 6.12 2.67
N THR A 63 25.28 5.28 1.64
CA THR A 63 24.38 5.59 0.51
C THR A 63 22.95 5.85 0.98
N GLN A 64 22.19 6.62 0.20
CA GLN A 64 20.82 7.05 0.55
C GLN A 64 19.89 5.87 0.93
N SER A 65 20.12 4.68 0.35
CA SER A 65 19.37 3.45 0.65
C SER A 65 19.83 2.71 1.92
N GLN A 66 21.00 3.06 2.48
CA GLN A 66 21.61 2.45 3.66
C GLN A 66 21.59 3.35 4.91
N ARG A 67 21.24 4.64 4.78
CA ARG A 67 21.20 5.62 5.88
C ARG A 67 20.53 5.06 7.13
N HIS A 68 21.20 5.24 8.26
CA HIS A 68 20.76 4.73 9.56
C HIS A 68 21.45 5.43 10.74
N LEU A 69 20.94 5.11 11.92
CA LEU A 69 21.36 5.59 13.22
C LEU A 69 21.93 4.43 14.03
N ALA A 70 23.00 4.69 14.78
CA ALA A 70 23.60 3.71 15.67
C ALA A 70 23.86 4.34 17.05
N TYR A 71 23.94 3.54 18.10
CA TYR A 71 24.40 4.03 19.40
C TYR A 71 25.91 4.41 19.34
N PRO A 72 26.37 5.39 20.12
CA PRO A 72 27.78 5.73 20.21
C PRO A 72 28.67 4.52 20.56
N ARG A 73 29.91 4.48 20.05
CA ARG A 73 30.90 3.48 20.50
C ARG A 73 31.15 3.69 22.00
N GLY A 74 31.18 2.60 22.76
CA GLY A 74 31.36 2.64 24.22
C GLY A 74 30.08 2.90 25.03
N ALA A 75 28.94 3.16 24.39
CA ALA A 75 27.66 3.21 25.11
C ALA A 75 27.32 1.82 25.68
N ALA A 76 27.08 1.74 26.98
CA ALA A 76 26.47 0.57 27.60
C ALA A 76 25.05 0.39 27.04
N ALA A 77 24.77 -0.81 26.50
CA ALA A 77 23.50 -1.30 25.95
C ALA A 77 22.50 -0.24 25.39
N GLY A 78 22.28 -0.26 24.06
CA GLY A 78 21.25 0.58 23.43
C GLY A 78 19.86 0.41 24.04
N CYS A 79 18.99 1.42 23.89
CA CYS A 79 17.77 1.61 24.69
C CYS A 79 16.68 0.51 24.69
N GLY A 80 16.89 -0.63 24.03
CA GLY A 80 15.97 -1.77 24.02
C GLY A 80 14.67 -1.57 23.22
N HIS A 81 14.18 -0.33 23.08
CA HIS A 81 12.87 -0.05 22.48
C HIS A 81 12.70 -0.55 21.04
N HIS A 82 13.81 -0.67 20.30
CA HIS A 82 13.86 -1.17 18.92
C HIS A 82 14.39 -2.61 18.83
N ILE A 83 14.09 -3.44 19.84
CA ILE A 83 14.37 -4.88 19.85
C ILE A 83 13.03 -5.63 19.97
N LEU A 84 12.65 -6.35 18.91
CA LEU A 84 11.46 -7.22 18.88
C LEU A 84 11.94 -8.66 18.95
N GLY A 85 11.41 -9.43 19.90
CA GLY A 85 11.53 -10.89 19.87
C GLY A 85 10.88 -11.42 18.60
N SER A 86 11.65 -12.07 17.74
CA SER A 86 11.25 -12.28 16.34
C SER A 86 10.61 -13.65 16.05
N ASP A 87 9.27 -13.69 16.07
CA ASP A 87 8.46 -14.76 15.42
C ASP A 87 8.55 -14.73 13.87
N GLU A 88 9.24 -13.74 13.33
CA GLU A 88 9.49 -13.54 11.92
C GLU A 88 10.99 -13.31 11.73
N LYS A 89 11.69 -14.30 11.18
CA LYS A 89 13.11 -14.16 10.83
C LYS A 89 13.26 -12.89 9.97
N PRO A 90 14.20 -11.99 10.27
CA PRO A 90 14.50 -10.90 9.35
C PRO A 90 14.88 -11.50 8.01
N GLU A 91 14.24 -11.06 6.93
CA GLU A 91 14.56 -11.52 5.57
C GLU A 91 15.96 -10.98 5.23
N THR A 92 16.97 -11.83 5.40
CA THR A 92 18.39 -11.45 5.43
C THR A 92 18.97 -10.89 4.14
N ASP A 93 18.15 -10.79 3.07
CA ASP A 93 18.57 -10.40 1.72
C ASP A 93 17.65 -9.32 1.08
N ARG A 94 16.69 -8.76 1.82
CA ARG A 94 15.77 -7.75 1.27
C ARG A 94 16.19 -6.32 1.59
N ARG A 95 17.15 -5.80 0.82
CA ARG A 95 17.30 -4.36 0.62
C ARG A 95 15.99 -3.82 0.03
N MET A 96 15.45 -2.74 0.63
CA MET A 96 14.30 -2.02 0.09
C MET A 96 14.65 -1.45 -1.29
N SER A 97 13.80 -1.68 -2.30
CA SER A 97 14.01 -1.12 -3.64
C SER A 97 13.78 0.39 -3.64
N GLU A 98 14.41 1.11 -4.56
CA GLU A 98 14.25 2.56 -4.67
C GLU A 98 12.80 2.95 -4.97
N ARG A 99 12.12 2.16 -5.81
CA ARG A 99 10.67 2.22 -6.05
C ARG A 99 9.82 2.01 -4.79
N HIS A 100 10.21 1.09 -3.89
CA HIS A 100 9.48 0.84 -2.64
C HIS A 100 9.63 2.04 -1.70
N ARG A 101 10.87 2.50 -1.51
CA ARG A 101 11.19 3.68 -0.71
C ARG A 101 10.50 4.94 -1.25
N TRP A 102 10.53 5.16 -2.57
CA TRP A 102 9.83 6.29 -3.20
C TRP A 102 8.33 6.23 -2.94
N MET A 103 7.69 5.07 -3.13
CA MET A 103 6.27 4.90 -2.85
C MET A 103 5.94 5.12 -1.36
N GLN A 104 6.79 4.64 -0.45
CA GLN A 104 6.67 4.86 0.99
C GLN A 104 6.79 6.34 1.36
N ASN A 105 7.76 7.06 0.78
CA ASN A 105 7.91 8.51 0.93
C ASN A 105 6.67 9.24 0.40
N ARG A 106 6.16 8.85 -0.78
CA ARG A 106 4.98 9.44 -1.42
C ARG A 106 3.71 9.26 -0.58
N ILE A 107 3.46 8.04 -0.09
CA ILE A 107 2.36 7.75 0.84
C ILE A 107 2.48 8.59 2.12
N THR A 108 3.68 8.65 2.70
CA THR A 108 3.94 9.43 3.93
C THR A 108 3.68 10.92 3.72
N GLY A 109 4.13 11.48 2.59
CA GLY A 109 3.88 12.86 2.19
C GLY A 109 2.40 13.16 2.02
N ILE A 110 1.68 12.34 1.26
CA ILE A 110 0.22 12.46 1.05
C ILE A 110 -0.53 12.42 2.40
N CYS A 111 -0.22 11.46 3.27
CA CYS A 111 -0.90 11.35 4.57
C CYS A 111 -0.66 12.60 5.45
N ARG A 112 0.55 13.18 5.40
CA ARG A 112 0.89 14.41 6.13
C ARG A 112 0.21 15.66 5.53
N GLN A 113 0.13 15.76 4.19
CA GLN A 113 -0.61 16.81 3.50
C GLN A 113 -2.11 16.78 3.84
N LEU A 114 -2.67 15.57 4.00
CA LEU A 114 -4.03 15.33 4.48
C LEU A 114 -4.22 15.55 6.00
N GLY A 115 -3.20 16.04 6.72
CA GLY A 115 -3.27 16.35 8.14
C GLY A 115 -3.10 15.17 9.11
N TYR A 116 -2.72 13.98 8.63
CA TYR A 116 -2.52 12.81 9.48
C TYR A 116 -1.06 12.64 9.95
N THR A 117 -0.89 12.20 11.20
CA THR A 117 0.41 11.73 11.71
C THR A 117 0.77 10.39 11.07
N ALA A 118 1.63 10.45 10.05
CA ALA A 118 2.15 9.29 9.34
C ALA A 118 3.61 9.00 9.70
N VAL A 119 3.84 7.80 10.25
CA VAL A 119 5.16 7.27 10.66
C VAL A 119 5.59 6.19 9.66
N PRO A 120 6.60 6.45 8.81
CA PRO A 120 7.18 5.42 7.96
C PRO A 120 7.92 4.36 8.80
N GLU A 121 8.14 3.16 8.26
CA GLU A 121 8.82 2.02 8.92
C GLU A 121 8.43 1.86 10.41
N HIS A 122 7.14 2.03 10.74
CA HIS A 122 6.67 2.20 12.12
C HIS A 122 6.97 0.97 12.95
N TRP A 123 7.88 1.14 13.92
CA TRP A 123 8.53 0.03 14.62
C TRP A 123 7.57 -1.00 15.25
N PRO A 124 6.57 -0.62 16.08
CA PRO A 124 5.69 -1.58 16.74
C PRO A 124 4.94 -2.49 15.77
N THR A 125 4.29 -1.93 14.74
CA THR A 125 3.54 -2.72 13.74
C THR A 125 4.47 -3.34 12.71
N ARG A 126 5.63 -2.72 12.45
CA ARG A 126 6.52 -2.93 11.30
C ARG A 126 5.84 -2.67 9.96
N ALA A 127 4.90 -1.72 9.92
CA ALA A 127 4.25 -1.26 8.68
C ALA A 127 5.18 -0.37 7.85
N ASP A 128 4.99 -0.34 6.52
CA ASP A 128 5.73 0.58 5.66
C ASP A 128 5.37 2.03 5.99
N VAL A 129 4.09 2.33 6.16
CA VAL A 129 3.62 3.59 6.76
C VAL A 129 2.49 3.28 7.73
N TYR A 130 2.57 3.81 8.96
CA TYR A 130 1.50 3.73 9.95
C TYR A 130 0.88 5.11 10.14
N VAL A 131 -0.45 5.17 10.03
CA VAL A 131 -1.23 6.38 10.29
C VAL A 131 -1.80 6.27 11.71
N GLU A 132 -1.32 7.09 12.63
CA GLU A 132 -1.60 6.93 14.06
C GLU A 132 -3.07 7.14 14.39
N THR A 133 -3.68 8.22 13.89
CA THR A 133 -5.05 8.63 14.18
C THR A 133 -6.08 7.55 13.84
N THR A 134 -5.92 6.91 12.69
CA THR A 134 -6.82 5.85 12.18
C THR A 134 -6.33 4.44 12.53
N LYS A 135 -5.13 4.32 13.13
CA LYS A 135 -4.41 3.07 13.39
C LYS A 135 -4.23 2.21 12.12
N THR A 136 -4.05 2.85 10.97
CA THR A 136 -3.97 2.15 9.67
C THR A 136 -2.52 1.81 9.32
N ALA A 137 -2.22 0.54 9.07
CA ALA A 137 -0.98 0.11 8.45
C ALA A 137 -1.15 0.12 6.92
N LEU A 138 -0.38 0.95 6.22
CA LEU A 138 -0.25 0.97 4.78
C LEU A 138 1.01 0.17 4.42
N GLU A 139 0.89 -0.84 3.56
CA GLU A 139 1.98 -1.72 3.13
C GLU A 139 2.16 -1.60 1.61
N VAL A 140 3.39 -1.43 1.15
CA VAL A 140 3.76 -1.44 -0.28
C VAL A 140 4.30 -2.82 -0.61
N GLN A 141 3.82 -3.45 -1.68
CA GLN A 141 4.29 -4.80 -2.03
C GLN A 141 4.47 -5.01 -3.53
N GLN A 142 5.73 -5.25 -3.92
CA GLN A 142 6.15 -5.50 -5.32
C GLN A 142 6.32 -6.99 -5.66
N ARG A 143 6.27 -7.88 -4.67
CA ARG A 143 6.60 -9.32 -4.80
C ARG A 143 5.70 -10.18 -3.89
N PRO A 144 5.51 -11.48 -4.15
CA PRO A 144 4.85 -12.40 -3.21
C PRO A 144 5.37 -12.30 -1.75
N THR A 145 4.46 -12.40 -0.78
CA THR A 145 4.76 -12.37 0.66
C THR A 145 3.67 -13.12 1.44
N ALA A 146 3.88 -13.35 2.73
CA ALA A 146 2.90 -13.98 3.63
C ALA A 146 1.81 -12.98 4.08
N PHE A 147 1.04 -12.45 3.13
CA PHE A 147 0.07 -11.35 3.33
C PHE A 147 -0.81 -11.53 4.58
N ALA A 148 -1.53 -12.65 4.69
CA ALA A 148 -2.40 -12.93 5.84
C ALA A 148 -1.63 -12.99 7.18
N LYS A 149 -0.44 -13.62 7.23
CA LYS A 149 0.40 -13.65 8.44
C LYS A 149 0.82 -12.24 8.83
N ARG A 150 1.26 -11.42 7.87
CA ARG A 150 1.68 -10.03 8.10
C ARG A 150 0.52 -9.16 8.58
N THR A 151 -0.66 -9.23 7.96
CA THR A 151 -1.87 -8.51 8.43
C THR A 151 -2.25 -8.88 9.87
N VAL A 152 -2.22 -10.18 10.22
CA VAL A 152 -2.45 -10.62 11.62
C VAL A 152 -1.38 -10.08 12.56
N ALA A 153 -0.10 -10.04 12.15
CA ALA A 153 0.97 -9.44 12.93
C ALA A 153 0.75 -7.92 13.14
N ARG A 154 0.35 -7.17 12.10
CA ARG A 154 0.03 -5.73 12.23
C ARG A 154 -1.09 -5.50 13.24
N ALA A 155 -2.15 -6.30 13.17
CA ALA A 155 -3.28 -6.21 14.09
C ALA A 155 -2.89 -6.50 15.54
N ARG A 156 -2.08 -7.55 15.78
CA ARG A 156 -1.53 -7.87 17.11
C ARG A 156 -0.69 -6.73 17.72
N HIS A 157 -0.06 -5.93 16.87
CA HIS A 157 0.75 -4.79 17.28
C HIS A 157 0.03 -3.43 17.17
N GLY A 158 -1.32 -3.44 17.14
CA GLY A 158 -2.15 -2.24 17.33
C GLY A 158 -2.72 -1.61 16.07
N ALA A 159 -2.48 -2.17 14.87
CA ALA A 159 -3.15 -1.69 13.67
C ALA A 159 -4.65 -2.09 13.66
N GLY A 160 -5.54 -1.12 13.54
CA GLY A 160 -6.98 -1.37 13.34
C GLY A 160 -7.30 -1.89 11.94
N GLN A 161 -6.49 -1.54 10.95
CA GLN A 161 -6.60 -2.02 9.58
C GLN A 161 -5.22 -2.16 8.92
N THR A 162 -5.09 -3.07 7.95
CA THR A 162 -3.94 -3.14 7.03
C THR A 162 -4.44 -2.98 5.60
N ILE A 163 -3.79 -2.10 4.83
CA ILE A 163 -4.09 -1.82 3.43
C ILE A 163 -2.88 -2.19 2.59
N TRP A 164 -3.06 -3.07 1.62
CA TRP A 164 -2.01 -3.53 0.73
C TRP A 164 -2.05 -2.79 -0.62
N LEU A 165 -1.06 -1.95 -0.87
CA LEU A 165 -0.82 -1.36 -2.18
C LEU A 165 0.12 -2.29 -2.95
N LEU A 166 -0.47 -3.06 -3.87
CA LEU A 166 0.21 -4.08 -4.67
C LEU A 166 0.65 -3.48 -6.00
N SER A 167 1.93 -3.57 -6.34
CA SER A 167 2.43 -2.96 -7.58
C SER A 167 1.79 -3.59 -8.82
N HIS A 168 1.61 -2.84 -9.91
CA HIS A 168 0.89 -3.30 -11.10
C HIS A 168 1.50 -4.54 -11.78
N ASP A 169 2.78 -4.77 -11.55
CA ASP A 169 3.67 -5.83 -12.04
C ASP A 169 3.85 -6.99 -11.04
N ALA A 170 3.39 -6.87 -9.78
CA ALA A 170 3.45 -7.99 -8.85
C ALA A 170 2.54 -9.16 -9.31
N ARG A 171 3.08 -10.37 -9.40
CA ARG A 171 2.38 -11.59 -9.90
C ARG A 171 2.51 -12.75 -8.91
N GLY A 172 1.67 -13.77 -9.13
CA GLY A 172 1.64 -15.03 -8.36
C GLY A 172 0.37 -15.18 -7.53
N ASP A 173 -0.04 -16.42 -7.29
CA ASP A 173 -1.36 -16.75 -6.71
C ASP A 173 -1.60 -16.08 -5.35
N SER A 174 -0.58 -15.99 -4.50
CA SER A 174 -0.68 -15.28 -3.21
C SER A 174 -0.97 -13.78 -3.34
N VAL A 175 -0.55 -13.15 -4.45
CA VAL A 175 -0.80 -11.73 -4.75
C VAL A 175 -2.25 -11.54 -5.21
N GLU A 176 -2.76 -12.42 -6.08
CA GLU A 176 -4.16 -12.38 -6.52
C GLU A 176 -5.14 -12.73 -5.39
N GLN A 177 -4.81 -13.75 -4.57
CA GLN A 177 -5.56 -14.08 -3.36
C GLN A 177 -5.59 -12.91 -2.36
N ALA A 178 -4.47 -12.21 -2.18
CA ALA A 178 -4.43 -11.02 -1.32
C ALA A 178 -5.24 -9.86 -1.93
N LEU A 179 -5.12 -9.61 -3.23
CA LEU A 179 -5.80 -8.52 -3.93
C LEU A 179 -7.33 -8.58 -3.76
N PHE A 180 -7.92 -9.77 -3.84
CA PHE A 180 -9.37 -9.94 -3.73
C PHE A 180 -9.84 -10.47 -2.37
N GLY A 181 -8.95 -10.92 -1.50
CA GLY A 181 -9.27 -11.47 -0.17
C GLY A 181 -8.98 -10.54 1.02
N LEU A 182 -8.11 -9.53 0.85
CA LEU A 182 -7.71 -8.58 1.90
C LEU A 182 -7.95 -7.13 1.44
N PRO A 183 -8.02 -6.14 2.35
CA PRO A 183 -8.10 -4.73 1.97
C PRO A 183 -6.85 -4.35 1.17
N ALA A 184 -6.99 -4.31 -0.15
CA ALA A 184 -5.87 -4.24 -1.09
C ALA A 184 -6.29 -3.49 -2.35
N ALA A 185 -5.32 -2.95 -3.09
CA ALA A 185 -5.54 -2.36 -4.41
C ALA A 185 -4.26 -2.48 -5.26
N ARG A 186 -4.40 -2.40 -6.60
CA ARG A 186 -3.26 -2.27 -7.50
C ARG A 186 -2.81 -0.82 -7.57
N PHE A 187 -1.50 -0.55 -7.64
CA PHE A 187 -0.97 0.78 -7.92
C PHE A 187 0.06 0.80 -9.06
N LYS A 188 0.21 1.96 -9.70
CA LYS A 188 1.27 2.27 -10.67
C LYS A 188 1.56 3.75 -10.69
N VAL A 189 2.81 4.11 -10.94
CA VAL A 189 3.23 5.50 -11.12
C VAL A 189 3.09 5.90 -12.59
N GLY A 190 2.44 7.04 -12.85
CA GLY A 190 2.24 7.62 -14.17
C GLY A 190 2.86 9.01 -14.27
N ASP A 191 3.31 9.36 -15.47
CA ASP A 191 3.80 10.71 -15.78
C ASP A 191 2.61 11.61 -16.15
N LEU A 192 2.37 12.66 -15.36
CA LEU A 192 1.29 13.63 -15.56
C LEU A 192 1.38 14.33 -16.92
N ARG A 193 2.59 14.50 -17.45
CA ARG A 193 2.85 15.13 -18.77
C ARG A 193 2.45 14.23 -19.93
N ARG A 194 2.24 12.93 -19.70
CA ARG A 194 1.87 11.95 -20.72
C ARG A 194 0.36 11.70 -20.75
N ILE A 195 -0.19 11.64 -21.95
CA ILE A 195 -1.61 11.38 -22.22
C ILE A 195 -1.78 10.16 -23.14
N GLY A 196 -2.99 9.62 -23.22
CA GLY A 196 -3.30 8.50 -24.12
C GLY A 196 -2.50 7.23 -23.83
N ARG A 197 -1.96 6.60 -24.89
CA ARG A 197 -1.31 5.28 -24.81
C ARG A 197 -0.02 5.30 -23.99
N ASP A 198 0.65 6.44 -23.88
CA ASP A 198 1.97 6.53 -23.22
C ASP A 198 1.89 6.37 -21.69
N ARG A 199 0.68 6.50 -21.11
CA ARG A 199 0.40 6.08 -19.73
C ARG A 199 0.42 4.55 -19.53
N ALA A 200 0.61 3.76 -20.58
CA ALA A 200 0.82 2.31 -20.48
C ALA A 200 2.21 1.95 -19.91
N ILE A 201 3.21 2.82 -20.05
CA ILE A 201 4.56 2.66 -19.44
C ILE A 201 4.50 3.15 -17.99
N GLU A 202 5.24 2.51 -17.06
CA GLU A 202 5.39 3.05 -15.69
C GLU A 202 6.41 4.19 -15.67
N PHE A 203 6.09 5.25 -14.96
CA PHE A 203 7.00 6.36 -14.74
C PHE A 203 7.90 6.03 -13.56
N GLU A 204 9.21 6.28 -13.70
CA GLU A 204 10.22 5.89 -12.71
C GLU A 204 10.87 7.10 -12.02
N PRO A 205 10.12 7.92 -11.26
CA PRO A 205 10.67 9.11 -10.60
C PRO A 205 11.75 8.76 -9.59
N TRP A 206 11.79 7.54 -9.07
CA TRP A 206 12.85 7.06 -8.17
C TRP A 206 14.26 7.08 -8.79
N THR A 207 14.38 7.14 -10.13
CA THR A 207 15.67 7.25 -10.83
C THR A 207 16.28 8.66 -10.73
N ASN A 208 15.46 9.70 -10.61
CA ASN A 208 15.88 11.08 -10.33
C ASN A 208 14.76 11.83 -9.56
N PRO A 209 14.61 11.60 -8.25
CA PRO A 209 13.46 12.09 -7.49
C PRO A 209 13.31 13.61 -7.53
N ALA A 210 14.43 14.33 -7.36
CA ALA A 210 14.44 15.80 -7.26
C ALA A 210 13.89 16.51 -8.52
N ALA A 211 14.04 15.90 -9.70
CA ALA A 211 13.60 16.49 -10.97
C ALA A 211 12.29 15.88 -11.53
N LEU A 212 11.79 14.79 -10.95
CA LEU A 212 10.69 14.00 -11.54
C LEU A 212 9.48 13.83 -10.62
N ASP A 213 9.60 14.08 -9.32
CA ASP A 213 8.53 13.79 -8.35
C ASP A 213 7.28 14.66 -8.56
N GLU A 214 7.41 15.90 -9.02
CA GLU A 214 6.26 16.79 -9.32
C GLU A 214 5.37 16.24 -10.44
N PHE A 215 5.93 15.46 -11.37
CA PHE A 215 5.20 14.89 -12.50
C PHE A 215 4.61 13.50 -12.20
N ALA A 216 4.85 12.93 -11.01
CA ALA A 216 4.48 11.56 -10.68
C ALA A 216 3.08 11.45 -10.05
N ALA A 217 2.07 11.09 -10.84
CA ALA A 217 0.77 10.63 -10.31
C ALA A 217 0.85 9.16 -9.90
N VAL A 218 0.00 8.73 -8.96
CA VAL A 218 -0.10 7.30 -8.59
C VAL A 218 -1.53 6.83 -8.78
N ASP A 219 -1.74 6.09 -9.87
CA ASP A 219 -3.01 5.44 -10.18
C ASP A 219 -3.24 4.26 -9.23
N VAL A 220 -4.45 4.16 -8.67
CA VAL A 220 -4.93 3.04 -7.83
C VAL A 220 -6.17 2.40 -8.48
N TRP A 221 -6.21 1.06 -8.59
CA TRP A 221 -7.32 0.34 -9.24
C TRP A 221 -7.51 -1.14 -8.81
N ALA A 222 -8.26 -1.87 -9.63
CA ALA A 222 -8.58 -3.32 -9.61
C ALA A 222 -9.64 -3.72 -8.58
N THR A 223 -9.62 -3.10 -7.41
CA THR A 223 -10.58 -3.31 -6.32
C THR A 223 -11.33 -2.04 -5.94
N THR A 224 -11.03 -0.89 -6.54
CA THR A 224 -11.77 0.36 -6.35
C THR A 224 -13.03 0.37 -7.22
N TRP A 225 -14.15 0.77 -6.63
CA TRP A 225 -15.46 0.85 -7.28
C TRP A 225 -16.03 2.27 -7.18
N GLN A 226 -16.85 2.64 -8.16
CA GLN A 226 -17.62 3.87 -8.20
C GLN A 226 -19.07 3.58 -8.61
N LEU A 227 -20.00 4.46 -8.23
CA LEU A 227 -21.35 4.50 -8.79
C LEU A 227 -21.33 4.78 -10.32
N VAL A 228 -22.27 4.17 -11.02
CA VAL A 228 -22.63 4.44 -12.42
C VAL A 228 -24.16 4.36 -12.59
N ASP A 229 -24.70 4.98 -13.64
CA ASP A 229 -26.16 5.05 -13.82
C ASP A 229 -26.80 3.79 -14.41
N GLU A 230 -26.01 2.91 -15.02
CA GLU A 230 -26.47 1.66 -15.62
C GLU A 230 -26.21 0.46 -14.69
N LYS A 231 -27.05 -0.58 -14.78
CA LYS A 231 -26.83 -1.86 -14.08
C LYS A 231 -25.44 -2.41 -14.44
N PRO A 232 -24.63 -2.88 -13.46
CA PRO A 232 -24.99 -3.23 -12.07
C PRO A 232 -24.81 -2.08 -11.04
N TYR A 233 -24.85 -0.81 -11.47
CA TYR A 233 -24.69 0.42 -10.69
C TYR A 233 -23.34 0.66 -10.02
N LEU A 234 -22.51 -0.38 -9.86
CA LEU A 234 -21.12 -0.23 -9.41
C LEU A 234 -20.19 -0.73 -10.51
N ARG A 235 -19.20 0.08 -10.88
CA ARG A 235 -18.16 -0.27 -11.86
C ARG A 235 -16.78 -0.13 -11.25
N ARG A 236 -15.84 -1.02 -11.61
CA ARG A 236 -14.43 -0.84 -11.23
C ARG A 236 -13.91 0.45 -11.84
N CYS A 237 -13.21 1.24 -11.04
CA CYS A 237 -12.60 2.49 -11.45
C CYS A 237 -11.09 2.48 -11.24
N ARG A 238 -10.45 3.51 -11.79
CA ARG A 238 -9.07 3.91 -11.45
C ARG A 238 -9.17 5.32 -10.86
N MET A 239 -8.40 5.60 -9.84
CA MET A 239 -8.38 6.90 -9.16
C MET A 239 -6.98 7.23 -8.66
N ASP A 240 -6.71 8.51 -8.39
CA ASP A 240 -5.44 8.93 -7.82
C ASP A 240 -5.30 8.50 -6.33
N LEU A 241 -4.07 8.16 -5.93
CA LEU A 241 -3.73 7.70 -4.58
C LEU A 241 -4.06 8.74 -3.49
N HIS A 242 -3.92 10.04 -3.75
CA HIS A 242 -4.27 11.09 -2.79
C HIS A 242 -5.77 11.05 -2.50
N ILE A 243 -6.60 10.98 -3.55
CA ILE A 243 -8.06 10.87 -3.41
C ILE A 243 -8.45 9.54 -2.73
N PHE A 244 -7.76 8.45 -3.06
CA PHE A 244 -7.99 7.15 -2.42
C PHE A 244 -7.67 7.18 -0.93
N LEU A 245 -6.50 7.69 -0.53
CA LEU A 245 -6.08 7.77 0.87
C LEU A 245 -6.94 8.75 1.67
N ASP A 246 -7.29 9.92 1.11
CA ASP A 246 -8.25 10.85 1.71
C ASP A 246 -9.57 10.14 2.04
N GLN A 247 -10.20 9.51 1.03
CA GLN A 247 -11.49 8.85 1.21
C GLN A 247 -11.42 7.65 2.16
N VAL A 248 -10.34 6.87 2.15
CA VAL A 248 -10.21 5.70 3.03
C VAL A 248 -9.86 6.08 4.47
N LEU A 249 -8.92 7.01 4.69
CA LEU A 249 -8.53 7.44 6.04
C LEU A 249 -9.62 8.27 6.73
N SER A 250 -10.42 9.03 5.96
CA SER A 250 -11.64 9.68 6.48
C SER A 250 -12.82 8.73 6.66
N GLY A 251 -12.68 7.44 6.33
CA GLY A 251 -13.74 6.43 6.47
C GLY A 251 -14.85 6.47 5.41
N ARG A 252 -14.84 7.46 4.50
CA ARG A 252 -15.84 7.59 3.41
C ARG A 252 -15.79 6.43 2.41
N ARG A 253 -14.61 5.88 2.14
CA ARG A 253 -14.39 4.70 1.27
C ARG A 253 -14.03 3.49 2.12
N ILE A 254 -14.93 2.51 2.12
CA ILE A 254 -14.86 1.32 2.97
C ILE A 254 -14.48 0.08 2.17
N TRP A 255 -13.79 -0.87 2.82
CA TRP A 255 -13.57 -2.20 2.26
C TRP A 255 -14.81 -3.08 2.47
N VAL A 256 -15.30 -3.65 1.38
CA VAL A 256 -16.51 -4.47 1.34
C VAL A 256 -16.17 -5.87 0.85
N CYS A 257 -16.74 -6.87 1.51
CA CYS A 257 -16.60 -8.28 1.16
C CYS A 257 -17.95 -9.00 1.29
N GLY A 258 -18.31 -9.83 0.30
CA GLY A 258 -19.52 -10.65 0.33
C GLY A 258 -20.86 -9.91 0.33
N ASN A 259 -20.87 -8.59 0.11
CA ASN A 259 -22.08 -7.77 0.17
C ASN A 259 -22.95 -8.00 -1.08
N PRO A 260 -24.29 -8.18 -0.94
CA PRO A 260 -25.18 -8.48 -2.07
C PRO A 260 -25.30 -7.37 -3.11
N ILE A 261 -25.04 -6.11 -2.73
CA ILE A 261 -25.10 -4.94 -3.64
C ILE A 261 -23.90 -4.91 -4.59
N MET A 262 -22.77 -5.50 -4.18
CA MET A 262 -21.58 -5.57 -5.02
C MET A 262 -21.84 -6.44 -6.26
N PRO A 263 -21.39 -6.02 -7.46
CA PRO A 263 -21.54 -6.81 -8.67
C PRO A 263 -20.95 -8.20 -8.50
N ARG A 264 -21.55 -9.18 -9.18
CA ARG A 264 -21.17 -10.59 -9.04
C ARG A 264 -20.43 -11.08 -10.28
N GLY A 265 -19.60 -12.10 -10.12
CA GLY A 265 -18.94 -12.73 -11.25
C GLY A 265 -17.92 -13.81 -10.87
N GLY A 266 -17.13 -14.21 -11.86
CA GLY A 266 -16.13 -15.27 -11.71
C GLY A 266 -16.72 -16.66 -11.44
N LYS A 267 -15.83 -17.62 -11.13
CA LYS A 267 -16.21 -19.00 -10.85
C LYS A 267 -17.05 -19.07 -9.57
N GLY A 268 -18.29 -19.53 -9.69
CA GLY A 268 -19.25 -19.61 -8.58
C GLY A 268 -20.06 -18.32 -8.33
N ASN A 269 -20.05 -17.35 -9.26
CA ASN A 269 -20.91 -16.16 -9.24
C ASN A 269 -20.93 -15.44 -7.87
N ARG A 270 -19.75 -15.21 -7.30
CA ARG A 270 -19.60 -14.57 -5.99
C ARG A 270 -19.67 -13.05 -6.14
N ALA A 271 -20.16 -12.36 -5.12
CA ALA A 271 -20.08 -10.90 -5.04
C ALA A 271 -18.60 -10.48 -4.99
N TYR A 272 -18.21 -9.50 -5.80
CA TYR A 272 -16.85 -8.98 -5.77
C TYR A 272 -16.57 -8.26 -4.45
N THR A 273 -15.30 -8.27 -4.07
CA THR A 273 -14.76 -7.48 -2.97
C THR A 273 -14.22 -6.15 -3.50
N GLY A 274 -14.04 -5.17 -2.61
CA GLY A 274 -13.41 -3.92 -3.01
C GLY A 274 -13.62 -2.73 -2.10
N TRP A 275 -12.96 -1.64 -2.47
CA TRP A 275 -13.05 -0.31 -1.89
C TRP A 275 -14.13 0.50 -2.60
N VAL A 276 -15.23 0.80 -1.91
CA VAL A 276 -16.37 1.56 -2.45
C VAL A 276 -16.69 2.74 -1.52
N LEU A 277 -17.15 3.86 -2.07
CA LEU A 277 -17.69 4.93 -1.23
C LEU A 277 -18.95 4.42 -0.51
N GLN A 278 -19.12 4.79 0.75
CA GLN A 278 -20.27 4.37 1.53
C GLN A 278 -21.58 4.91 0.94
N GLU A 279 -21.56 6.13 0.40
CA GLU A 279 -22.70 6.73 -0.33
C GLU A 279 -23.02 5.98 -1.64
N ASP A 280 -22.01 5.67 -2.47
CA ASP A 280 -22.17 4.87 -3.70
C ASP A 280 -22.81 3.50 -3.40
N LEU A 281 -22.38 2.83 -2.32
CA LEU A 281 -22.90 1.52 -1.93
C LEU A 281 -24.37 1.60 -1.46
N LEU A 282 -24.71 2.64 -0.69
CA LEU A 282 -26.09 2.89 -0.27
C LEU A 282 -26.98 3.23 -1.47
N GLU A 283 -26.50 4.06 -2.39
CA GLU A 283 -27.24 4.47 -3.59
C GLU A 283 -27.45 3.33 -4.57
N ALA A 284 -26.42 2.53 -4.86
CA ALA A 284 -26.56 1.30 -5.64
C ALA A 284 -27.57 0.35 -4.98
N GLY A 285 -27.60 0.27 -3.65
CA GLY A 285 -28.60 -0.49 -2.90
C GLY A 285 -30.03 0.03 -3.09
N ARG A 286 -30.23 1.35 -3.09
CA ARG A 286 -31.55 1.97 -3.39
C ARG A 286 -32.00 1.65 -4.82
N ARG A 287 -31.12 1.81 -5.82
CA ARG A 287 -31.42 1.53 -7.23
C ARG A 287 -31.83 0.07 -7.44
N GLN A 288 -31.03 -0.86 -6.93
CA GLN A 288 -31.34 -2.31 -7.01
C GLN A 288 -32.65 -2.69 -6.29
N ALA A 289 -32.99 -2.04 -5.17
CA ALA A 289 -34.27 -2.27 -4.50
C ALA A 289 -35.47 -1.77 -5.35
N SER A 290 -35.34 -0.59 -5.96
CA SER A 290 -36.36 -0.03 -6.87
C SER A 290 -36.57 -0.93 -8.10
N ASP A 291 -35.51 -1.49 -8.67
CA ASP A 291 -35.62 -2.45 -9.77
C ASP A 291 -36.43 -3.68 -9.39
N VAL A 292 -36.16 -4.30 -8.24
CA VAL A 292 -36.89 -5.51 -7.81
C VAL A 292 -38.38 -5.21 -7.59
N VAL A 293 -38.74 -4.00 -7.16
CA VAL A 293 -40.14 -3.56 -7.05
C VAL A 293 -40.76 -3.28 -8.43
N GLY A 294 -40.01 -2.64 -9.34
CA GLY A 294 -40.43 -2.39 -10.72
C GLY A 294 -40.67 -3.69 -11.49
N ASP A 295 -39.70 -4.60 -11.47
CA ASP A 295 -39.76 -5.91 -12.12
C ASP A 295 -40.92 -6.75 -11.56
N ARG A 296 -41.16 -6.74 -10.24
CA ARG A 296 -42.33 -7.40 -9.63
C ARG A 296 -43.65 -6.79 -10.07
N SER A 297 -43.72 -5.46 -10.16
CA SER A 297 -44.94 -4.76 -10.58
C SER A 297 -45.25 -4.98 -12.06
N ALA A 298 -44.22 -4.95 -12.92
CA ALA A 298 -44.35 -5.27 -14.34
C ALA A 298 -44.77 -6.73 -14.57
N ASN A 299 -44.16 -7.69 -13.85
CA ASN A 299 -44.54 -9.10 -13.93
C ASN A 299 -45.96 -9.35 -13.37
N ALA A 300 -46.38 -8.64 -12.31
CA ALA A 300 -47.76 -8.73 -11.81
C ALA A 300 -48.79 -8.16 -12.81
N ALA A 301 -48.47 -7.05 -13.48
CA ALA A 301 -49.32 -6.48 -14.54
C ALA A 301 -49.41 -7.41 -15.77
N ALA A 302 -48.33 -8.10 -16.13
CA ALA A 302 -48.29 -9.08 -17.22
C ALA A 302 -49.08 -10.38 -16.93
N VAL A 303 -49.46 -10.63 -15.67
CA VAL A 303 -50.20 -11.82 -15.22
C VAL A 303 -51.69 -11.51 -14.94
N GLN A 304 -52.22 -10.39 -15.45
CA GLN A 304 -53.68 -10.18 -15.43
C GLN A 304 -54.39 -11.25 -16.29
N PRO A 305 -55.39 -11.98 -15.76
CA PRO A 305 -56.09 -13.00 -16.52
C PRO A 305 -57.00 -12.38 -17.60
N THR A 306 -56.94 -12.94 -18.81
CA THR A 306 -57.90 -12.67 -19.88
C THR A 306 -59.26 -13.33 -19.57
N THR A 307 -60.00 -12.82 -18.59
CA THR A 307 -61.35 -13.30 -18.24
C THR A 307 -62.38 -12.20 -18.34
N ALA A 308 -62.91 -12.00 -19.55
CA ALA A 308 -64.09 -11.18 -19.78
C ALA A 308 -65.37 -12.02 -19.70
N ARG A 309 -66.13 -11.93 -18.61
CA ARG A 309 -67.60 -11.81 -18.70
C ARG A 309 -68.24 -11.32 -17.40
N LYS A 310 -69.29 -10.50 -17.58
CA LYS A 310 -70.16 -9.93 -16.55
C LYS A 310 -70.78 -11.01 -15.67
N ASN A 311 -70.96 -10.71 -14.38
CA ASN A 311 -72.30 -10.66 -13.80
C ASN A 311 -72.36 -9.72 -12.58
N THR A 312 -73.53 -9.13 -12.39
CA THR A 312 -73.79 -8.03 -11.45
C THR A 312 -74.34 -8.56 -10.13
N ALA A 313 -73.79 -8.14 -8.99
CA ALA A 313 -74.51 -8.01 -7.71
C ALA A 313 -73.72 -7.12 -6.73
N SER A 314 -74.42 -6.30 -5.95
CA SER A 314 -73.87 -5.32 -5.01
C SER A 314 -74.07 -5.78 -3.56
N VAL A 315 -73.07 -5.61 -2.68
CA VAL A 315 -73.20 -5.50 -1.22
C VAL A 315 -72.04 -4.64 -0.67
N ALA A 316 -72.29 -3.87 0.40
CA ALA A 316 -71.34 -3.04 1.15
C ALA A 316 -71.37 -3.40 2.67
N CYS A 317 -70.42 -2.99 3.52
CA CYS A 317 -69.30 -2.07 3.30
C CYS A 317 -67.93 -2.75 3.57
N ASP A 318 -66.94 -2.29 4.36
CA ASP A 318 -66.79 -1.16 5.28
C ASP A 318 -65.31 -0.69 5.36
N GLN A 319 -65.07 0.53 5.83
CA GLN A 319 -63.74 1.14 5.89
C GLN A 319 -63.06 0.92 7.25
N THR A 320 -61.77 0.59 7.26
CA THR A 320 -60.84 1.18 8.24
C THR A 320 -59.40 1.17 7.72
N SER A 321 -58.76 2.35 7.75
CA SER A 321 -57.34 2.56 7.49
C SER A 321 -56.56 2.71 8.81
N GLU A 322 -55.23 2.87 8.70
CA GLU A 322 -54.24 3.02 9.78
C GLU A 322 -53.81 1.68 10.45
N SER A 323 -52.55 1.46 10.84
CA SER A 323 -51.46 2.42 11.07
C SER A 323 -50.08 1.96 10.56
N VAL A 324 -49.17 2.93 10.48
CA VAL A 324 -47.78 2.87 10.01
C VAL A 324 -46.83 2.38 11.12
N ALA A 325 -45.58 2.06 10.72
CA ALA A 325 -44.36 1.97 11.52
C ALA A 325 -44.07 0.69 12.34
N ALA A 326 -43.09 -0.09 11.83
CA ALA A 326 -41.94 -0.52 12.62
C ALA A 326 -40.77 -0.97 11.71
N VAL A 327 -40.08 -0.03 11.06
CA VAL A 327 -38.78 -0.33 10.42
C VAL A 327 -37.77 -0.59 11.53
N ARG A 328 -37.58 -1.87 11.89
CA ARG A 328 -36.55 -2.27 12.86
C ARG A 328 -35.17 -2.01 12.29
N SER A 329 -34.41 -1.20 13.00
CA SER A 329 -33.02 -0.83 12.72
C SER A 329 -32.15 -2.08 12.53
N LEU A 330 -31.76 -2.38 11.29
CA LEU A 330 -30.70 -3.34 11.02
C LEU A 330 -29.37 -2.71 11.42
N GLY A 331 -28.90 -3.06 12.62
CA GLY A 331 -27.73 -2.44 13.23
C GLY A 331 -26.50 -2.55 12.35
N VAL A 332 -25.84 -1.40 12.13
CA VAL A 332 -24.48 -1.35 11.59
C VAL A 332 -23.57 -2.13 12.54
N ARG A 333 -23.09 -3.29 12.09
CA ARG A 333 -22.12 -4.07 12.85
C ARG A 333 -20.76 -3.36 12.75
N PRO A 334 -20.05 -3.12 13.86
CA PRO A 334 -18.67 -2.64 13.82
C PRO A 334 -17.77 -3.64 13.07
N PRO A 335 -16.58 -3.23 12.58
CA PRO A 335 -15.73 -4.04 11.73
C PRO A 335 -15.46 -5.44 12.31
N ILE A 336 -15.48 -6.42 11.42
CA ILE A 336 -15.49 -7.85 11.76
C ILE A 336 -14.25 -8.22 12.58
N SER A 337 -14.48 -8.67 13.81
CA SER A 337 -13.45 -9.28 14.66
C SER A 337 -12.82 -10.50 13.95
N PRO A 338 -11.50 -10.73 14.05
CA PRO A 338 -10.75 -11.68 13.21
C PRO A 338 -11.16 -13.16 13.29
N GLN A 339 -12.12 -13.52 14.15
CA GLN A 339 -12.64 -14.89 14.28
C GLN A 339 -13.38 -15.41 13.03
N CYS A 340 -13.98 -14.54 12.21
CA CYS A 340 -14.63 -14.99 10.97
C CYS A 340 -13.64 -15.59 9.95
N ALA A 341 -12.36 -15.21 9.98
CA ALA A 341 -11.34 -15.76 9.09
C ALA A 341 -10.94 -17.21 9.42
N MET A 342 -11.32 -17.73 10.61
CA MET A 342 -10.82 -19.02 11.10
C MET A 342 -11.65 -20.23 10.63
N LYS A 343 -12.93 -20.05 10.24
CA LYS A 343 -13.82 -21.19 9.93
C LYS A 343 -13.69 -21.76 8.51
N GLU A 344 -13.23 -20.98 7.53
CA GLU A 344 -13.15 -21.45 6.12
C GLU A 344 -11.80 -22.10 5.78
N SER A 345 -10.76 -21.91 6.61
CA SER A 345 -9.41 -22.45 6.38
C SER A 345 -9.17 -23.84 7.00
N ALA A 346 -10.00 -24.26 7.97
CA ALA A 346 -9.84 -25.54 8.68
C ALA A 346 -10.31 -26.77 7.87
N ALA A 347 -11.04 -26.58 6.76
CA ALA A 347 -11.68 -27.65 6.00
C ALA A 347 -10.81 -28.24 4.87
N ALA A 348 -9.57 -27.76 4.68
CA ALA A 348 -8.72 -28.10 3.54
C ALA A 348 -7.28 -28.47 3.96
N GLN A 349 -7.13 -29.55 4.73
CA GLN A 349 -5.83 -30.19 4.97
C GLN A 349 -5.80 -31.63 4.43
N PRO A 350 -5.06 -31.91 3.35
CA PRO A 350 -4.59 -33.25 3.03
C PRO A 350 -3.54 -33.69 4.06
N LYS A 351 -3.54 -34.99 4.40
CA LYS A 351 -2.68 -35.58 5.42
C LYS A 351 -1.20 -35.60 4.99
N SER A 352 -0.31 -35.45 5.96
CA SER A 352 1.15 -35.51 5.78
C SER A 352 1.63 -36.87 5.27
N SER A 353 2.62 -36.87 4.39
CA SER A 353 3.50 -38.03 4.15
C SER A 353 4.91 -37.72 4.67
N THR A 354 5.44 -38.63 5.48
CA THR A 354 6.74 -38.51 6.16
C THR A 354 7.84 -39.09 5.26
N THR A 355 8.81 -38.27 4.85
CA THR A 355 10.03 -38.76 4.19
C THR A 355 11.27 -38.38 5.01
N ARG A 356 12.06 -39.41 5.32
CA ARG A 356 13.24 -39.38 6.21
C ARG A 356 14.46 -38.77 5.48
N PRO A 357 15.33 -38.00 6.15
CA PRO A 357 16.54 -37.46 5.52
C PRO A 357 17.66 -38.52 5.42
N PRO A 358 18.48 -38.50 4.35
CA PRO A 358 19.72 -39.26 4.30
C PRO A 358 20.84 -38.59 5.13
N ALA A 359 21.78 -39.41 5.60
CA ALA A 359 22.92 -39.04 6.44
C ALA A 359 24.11 -38.50 5.60
N PRO A 360 25.13 -37.85 6.21
CA PRO A 360 26.11 -37.06 5.48
C PRO A 360 27.29 -37.87 4.95
N THR A 361 27.78 -37.52 3.76
CA THR A 361 29.10 -37.92 3.23
C THR A 361 30.13 -36.81 3.44
N GLY A 362 31.37 -37.22 3.74
CA GLY A 362 32.48 -36.34 4.10
C GLY A 362 33.14 -35.58 2.93
N PRO A 363 34.19 -34.78 3.24
CA PRO A 363 34.67 -33.72 2.35
C PRO A 363 35.80 -34.15 1.39
N PRO A 364 35.93 -33.50 0.23
CA PRO A 364 37.20 -33.29 -0.44
C PRO A 364 37.83 -31.94 -0.04
N ASN A 365 39.16 -31.89 -0.10
CA ASN A 365 40.01 -30.78 0.36
C ASN A 365 40.57 -29.97 -0.83
N ALA A 366 41.27 -28.88 -0.52
CA ALA A 366 42.21 -28.12 -1.37
C ALA A 366 41.67 -27.08 -2.40
N SER A 367 41.89 -25.82 -2.02
CA SER A 367 42.70 -24.84 -2.78
C SER A 367 42.25 -24.38 -4.18
N GLN A 368 41.44 -23.31 -4.23
CA GLN A 368 41.53 -22.28 -5.28
C GLN A 368 41.35 -20.88 -4.68
N GLN A 369 42.36 -20.00 -4.81
CA GLN A 369 42.19 -18.56 -4.62
C GLN A 369 41.50 -17.99 -5.87
N PRO A 370 40.43 -17.19 -5.75
CA PRO A 370 39.92 -16.42 -6.87
C PRO A 370 40.88 -15.26 -7.17
N ALA A 371 41.25 -15.10 -8.45
CA ALA A 371 42.08 -14.00 -8.91
C ALA A 371 41.43 -12.64 -8.62
N SER A 372 42.24 -11.67 -8.19
CA SER A 372 41.81 -10.30 -7.95
C SER A 372 41.36 -9.61 -9.25
N ALA A 373 40.11 -9.18 -9.30
CA ALA A 373 39.60 -8.35 -10.39
C ALA A 373 40.36 -7.00 -10.47
N PRO A 374 40.51 -6.41 -11.67
CA PRO A 374 41.20 -5.14 -11.85
C PRO A 374 40.49 -4.02 -11.08
N ARG A 375 41.26 -3.23 -10.33
CA ARG A 375 40.74 -2.01 -9.69
C ARG A 375 40.62 -0.92 -10.75
N VAL A 376 39.40 -0.53 -11.06
CA VAL A 376 39.11 0.74 -11.75
C VAL A 376 39.67 1.87 -10.89
N THR A 377 40.51 2.71 -11.48
CA THR A 377 41.11 3.87 -10.80
C THR A 377 40.27 5.12 -11.02
N TYR A 378 40.52 6.16 -10.23
CA TYR A 378 39.78 7.42 -10.34
C TYR A 378 40.00 8.10 -11.71
N GLU A 379 41.20 7.96 -12.29
CA GLU A 379 41.57 8.45 -13.63
C GLU A 379 40.80 7.76 -14.78
N ASP A 380 40.28 6.55 -14.56
CA ASP A 380 39.44 5.84 -15.54
C ASP A 380 38.01 6.41 -15.57
N ILE A 381 37.55 6.99 -14.46
CA ILE A 381 36.21 7.58 -14.33
C ILE A 381 36.17 8.96 -14.99
N GLU A 382 37.21 9.79 -14.80
CA GLU A 382 37.28 11.12 -15.43
C GLU A 382 37.29 11.03 -16.96
N LYS A 383 38.05 10.09 -17.55
CA LYS A 383 38.06 9.87 -19.02
C LYS A 383 36.69 9.46 -19.58
N VAL A 384 35.88 8.72 -18.81
CA VAL A 384 34.51 8.37 -19.21
C VAL A 384 33.58 9.58 -19.12
N LEU A 385 33.74 10.42 -18.09
CA LEU A 385 32.94 11.65 -17.93
C LEU A 385 33.25 12.67 -19.04
N ASP A 386 34.52 12.87 -19.41
CA ASP A 386 34.91 13.74 -20.52
C ASP A 386 34.34 13.26 -21.87
N ALA A 387 34.39 11.95 -22.14
CA ALA A 387 33.81 11.37 -23.35
C ALA A 387 32.28 11.58 -23.42
N VAL A 388 31.58 11.47 -22.28
CA VAL A 388 30.13 11.73 -22.18
C VAL A 388 29.83 13.23 -22.37
N ALA A 389 30.62 14.12 -21.76
CA ALA A 389 30.45 15.57 -21.90
C ALA A 389 30.62 16.02 -23.36
N ILE A 390 31.65 15.53 -24.05
CA ILE A 390 31.88 15.79 -25.48
C ILE A 390 30.70 15.29 -26.33
N GLY A 391 30.19 14.09 -26.04
CA GLY A 391 29.02 13.53 -26.73
C GLY A 391 27.75 14.39 -26.58
N ILE A 392 27.50 14.93 -25.38
CA ILE A 392 26.37 15.82 -25.10
C ILE A 392 26.49 17.14 -25.87
N VAL A 393 27.68 17.75 -25.90
CA VAL A 393 27.92 19.01 -26.63
C VAL A 393 27.70 18.83 -28.13
N ILE A 394 28.16 17.71 -28.71
CA ILE A 394 27.93 17.39 -30.13
C ILE A 394 26.43 17.21 -30.42
N ALA A 395 25.71 16.48 -29.58
CA ALA A 395 24.27 16.24 -29.76
C ALA A 395 23.46 17.56 -29.71
N ILE A 396 23.79 18.46 -28.78
CA ILE A 396 23.16 19.79 -28.68
C ILE A 396 23.48 20.64 -29.92
N GLY A 397 24.74 20.62 -30.40
CA GLY A 397 25.15 21.33 -31.61
C GLY A 397 24.39 20.86 -32.85
N ILE A 398 24.24 19.54 -33.04
CA ILE A 398 23.47 18.97 -34.15
C ILE A 398 21.99 19.39 -34.06
N ALA A 399 21.38 19.28 -32.88
CA ALA A 399 19.99 19.69 -32.68
C ALA A 399 19.78 21.17 -33.02
N PHE A 400 20.70 22.04 -32.58
CA PHE A 400 20.64 23.48 -32.88
C PHE A 400 20.75 23.78 -34.38
N VAL A 401 21.67 23.11 -35.09
CA VAL A 401 21.82 23.26 -36.55
C VAL A 401 20.56 22.79 -37.29
N VAL A 402 19.98 21.64 -36.90
CA VAL A 402 18.72 21.15 -37.48
C VAL A 402 17.57 22.13 -37.26
N THR A 403 17.45 22.70 -36.05
CA THR A 403 16.45 23.74 -35.76
C THR A 403 16.68 24.99 -36.60
N LEU A 404 17.93 25.45 -36.75
CA LEU A 404 18.29 26.62 -37.55
C LEU A 404 17.94 26.43 -39.04
N VAL A 405 18.25 25.27 -39.61
CA VAL A 405 17.93 24.93 -41.00
C VAL A 405 16.41 24.90 -41.23
N HIS A 406 15.63 24.35 -40.30
CA HIS A 406 14.17 24.43 -40.36
C HIS A 406 13.64 25.85 -40.29
N LEU A 407 14.25 26.72 -39.48
CA LEU A 407 13.86 28.13 -39.33
C LEU A 407 14.19 28.94 -40.59
N VAL A 408 15.34 28.69 -41.23
CA VAL A 408 15.71 29.32 -42.51
C VAL A 408 14.80 28.85 -43.66
N ASN A 409 14.45 27.56 -43.72
CA ASN A 409 13.49 27.02 -44.70
C ASN A 409 12.03 27.48 -44.48
N LEU A 410 11.74 28.21 -43.39
CA LEU A 410 10.45 28.86 -43.12
C LEU A 410 10.44 30.36 -43.46
N LEU A 411 11.61 30.92 -43.79
CA LEU A 411 11.82 32.35 -44.08
C LEU A 411 12.23 32.60 -45.55
N LEU A 412 12.43 31.53 -46.33
CA LEU A 412 12.63 31.50 -47.78
C LEU A 412 11.39 30.91 -48.46
#